data_AF-A0A7C2FJA9-F1
#
_entry.id   AF-A0A7C2FJA9-F1
#
_cell.length_a   1.000
_cell.length_b   1.000
_cell.length_c   1.000
_cell.angle_alpha   90.00
_cell.angle_beta   90.00
_cell.angle_gamma   90.00
#
_symmetry.space_group_name_H-M   'P 1'
#
loop_
_entity.id
_entity.type
_entity.pdbx_description
1 polymer ?
#
loop_
_entity_poly.entity_id
_entity_poly.type
_entity_poly.pdbx_seq_one_letter_code
_entity_poly.pdbx_strand_id
1 'polypeptide(L)'
;MNYIPRYLEIPVKEDLQKKMVFISGPRQCGKTTLAQKIMDDLKQDHEIAHYLNWDNNQDRETIIREQFPAGIGILVLDEIHKY
;
A
#
# COMPACT_ATOMS: atom_id res chain seq x y z
N MET A 1 3.28 5.09 -19.31
CA MET A 1 4.51 4.34 -18.96
C MET A 1 4.14 2.88 -18.83
N ASN A 2 4.98 1.96 -19.33
CA ASN A 2 4.75 0.53 -19.13
C ASN A 2 5.22 0.12 -17.73
N TYR A 3 4.35 -0.56 -16.98
CA TYR A 3 4.72 -1.17 -15.71
C TYR A 3 5.69 -2.33 -15.95
N ILE A 4 6.75 -2.40 -15.13
CA ILE A 4 7.71 -3.51 -15.15
C ILE A 4 7.39 -4.41 -13.95
N PRO A 5 6.94 -5.66 -14.19
CA PRO A 5 6.63 -6.61 -13.12
C PRO A 5 7.79 -6.79 -12.14
N ARG A 6 7.47 -6.86 -10.84
CA ARG A 6 8.44 -7.08 -9.77
C ARG A 6 8.33 -8.51 -9.26
N TYR A 7 9.47 -9.14 -8.99
CA TYR A 7 9.51 -10.48 -8.39
C TYR A 7 8.78 -10.57 -7.04
N LEU A 8 8.68 -9.44 -6.31
CA LEU A 8 7.95 -9.35 -5.04
C LEU A 8 6.43 -9.28 -5.21
N GLU A 9 5.90 -9.04 -6.40
CA GLU A 9 4.47 -8.82 -6.59
C GLU A 9 3.63 -10.03 -6.19
N ILE A 10 4.02 -11.22 -6.66
CA ILE A 10 3.33 -12.48 -6.34
C ILE A 10 3.37 -12.78 -4.83
N PRO A 11 4.54 -12.86 -4.16
CA PRO A 11 4.57 -13.19 -2.73
C PRO A 11 3.87 -12.13 -1.88
N VAL A 12 3.93 -10.84 -2.24
CA VAL A 12 3.20 -9.80 -1.51
C VAL A 12 1.68 -10.01 -1.63
N LYS A 13 1.16 -10.29 -2.83
CA LYS A 13 -0.27 -10.56 -3.03
C LYS A 13 -0.75 -11.79 -2.25
N GLU A 14 0.02 -12.87 -2.28
CA GLU A 14 -0.30 -14.11 -1.54
C GLU A 14 -0.28 -13.89 -0.03
N ASP A 15 0.71 -13.15 0.47
CA ASP A 15 0.84 -12.86 1.88
C ASP A 15 -0.29 -11.93 2.39
N LEU A 16 -0.69 -10.93 1.60
CA LEU A 16 -1.78 -10.01 1.95
C LEU A 16 -3.13 -10.69 2.17
N GLN A 17 -3.34 -11.90 1.63
CA GLN A 17 -4.55 -12.70 1.89
C GLN A 17 -4.64 -13.20 3.34
N LYS A 18 -3.55 -13.16 4.10
CA LYS A 18 -3.47 -13.78 5.44
C LYS A 18 -2.80 -12.90 6.48
N LYS A 19 -1.91 -11.99 6.09
CA LYS A 19 -1.09 -11.21 7.01
C LYS A 19 -0.72 -9.85 6.42
N MET A 20 -0.32 -8.94 7.30
CA MET A 20 0.30 -7.68 6.92
C MET A 20 1.67 -7.91 6.26
N VAL A 21 2.03 -7.03 5.31
CA VAL A 21 3.32 -7.05 4.62
C VAL A 21 4.03 -5.71 4.75
N PHE A 22 5.28 -5.73 5.20
CA PHE A 22 6.16 -4.57 5.17
C PHE A 22 7.04 -4.60 3.92
N ILE A 23 6.97 -3.55 3.10
CA ILE A 23 7.82 -3.38 1.92
C ILE A 23 8.89 -2.35 2.24
N SER A 24 10.15 -2.79 2.31
CA SER A 24 11.30 -1.92 2.59
C SER A 24 12.32 -1.94 1.45
N GLY A 25 13.21 -0.94 1.42
CA GLY A 25 14.27 -0.83 0.43
C GLY A 25 14.68 0.61 0.13
N PRO A 26 15.75 0.82 -0.65
CA PRO A 26 16.29 2.14 -0.96
C PRO A 26 15.26 3.12 -1.53
N ARG A 27 15.53 4.43 -1.43
CA ARG A 27 14.71 5.44 -2.13
C ARG A 27 14.70 5.14 -3.64
N GLN A 28 13.57 5.40 -4.28
CA GLN A 28 13.39 5.26 -5.73
C GLN A 28 13.50 3.82 -6.29
N CYS A 29 13.54 2.78 -5.44
CA CYS A 29 13.52 1.40 -5.92
C CYS A 29 12.14 0.92 -6.40
N GLY A 30 11.09 1.75 -6.31
CA GLY A 30 9.74 1.47 -6.83
C GLY A 30 8.75 0.86 -5.82
N LYS A 31 8.95 1.07 -4.51
CA LYS A 31 8.04 0.59 -3.46
C LYS A 31 6.62 1.11 -3.63
N THR A 32 6.47 2.43 -3.73
CA THR A 32 5.19 3.10 -3.96
C THR A 32 4.54 2.63 -5.26
N THR A 33 5.33 2.44 -6.32
CA THR A 33 4.82 1.92 -7.61
C THR A 33 4.28 0.49 -7.47
N LEU A 34 4.95 -0.38 -6.71
CA LEU A 34 4.45 -1.73 -6.44
C LEU A 34 3.16 -1.70 -5.62
N ALA A 35 3.08 -0.87 -4.58
CA ALA A 35 1.88 -0.73 -3.76
C ALA A 35 0.68 -0.22 -4.59
N GLN A 36 0.90 0.80 -5.43
CA GLN A 36 -0.12 1.31 -6.36
C GLN A 36 -0.59 0.24 -7.34
N LYS A 37 0.33 -0.52 -7.95
CA LYS A 37 -0.03 -1.62 -8.86
C LYS A 37 -0.92 -2.66 -8.17
N ILE A 38 -0.56 -3.07 -6.95
CA ILE A 38 -1.36 -4.04 -6.18
C ILE A 38 -2.76 -3.48 -5.90
N MET A 39 -2.88 -2.21 -5.49
CA MET A 39 -4.19 -1.59 -5.29
C MET A 39 -5.02 -1.53 -6.57
N ASP A 40 -4.40 -1.24 -7.70
CA ASP A 40 -5.10 -1.19 -8.99
C ASP A 40 -5.62 -2.57 -9.39
N ASP A 41 -4.86 -3.64 -9.12
CA ASP A 41 -5.30 -5.01 -9.36
C ASP A 41 -6.46 -5.41 -8.44
N LEU A 42 -6.35 -5.10 -7.15
CA LEU A 42 -7.44 -5.34 -6.19
C LEU A 42 -8.73 -4.63 -6.62
N LYS A 43 -8.64 -3.39 -7.08
CA LYS A 43 -9.81 -2.64 -7.61
C LYS A 43 -10.38 -3.26 -8.88
N GLN A 44 -9.55 -3.82 -9.76
CA GLN A 44 -10.02 -4.56 -10.94
C GLN A 44 -10.79 -5.81 -10.55
N ASP A 45 -10.39 -6.46 -9.45
CA ASP A 45 -11.07 -7.62 -8.87
C ASP A 45 -12.25 -7.22 -7.94
N HIS A 46 -12.69 -5.96 -8.00
CA HIS A 46 -13.77 -5.38 -7.18
C HIS A 46 -13.53 -5.40 -5.66
N GLU A 47 -12.27 -5.51 -5.23
CA GLU A 47 -11.88 -5.40 -3.82
C GLU A 47 -11.70 -3.94 -3.38
N ILE A 48 -11.90 -3.69 -2.09
CA ILE A 48 -11.73 -2.37 -1.49
C ILE A 48 -10.26 -2.17 -1.10
N ALA A 49 -9.66 -1.08 -1.60
CA ALA A 49 -8.30 -0.68 -1.25
C ALA A 49 -8.24 0.81 -0.89
N HIS A 50 -7.61 1.11 0.24
CA HIS A 50 -7.37 2.45 0.76
C HIS A 50 -5.88 2.78 0.77
N TYR A 51 -5.54 4.05 0.62
CA TYR A 51 -4.16 4.53 0.60
C TYR A 51 -4.04 5.76 1.49
N LEU A 52 -3.10 5.74 2.42
CA LEU A 52 -2.74 6.88 3.26
C LEU A 52 -1.23 7.09 3.16
N ASN A 53 -0.82 8.31 2.83
CA ASN A 53 0.59 8.67 2.70
C ASN A 53 1.02 9.65 3.80
N TRP A 54 2.09 9.32 4.52
CA TRP A 54 2.59 10.16 5.61
C TRP A 54 3.00 11.58 5.18
N ASP A 55 3.46 11.77 3.95
CA ASP A 55 3.84 13.08 3.43
C ASP A 55 2.63 13.97 3.13
N ASN A 56 1.44 13.38 2.97
CA ASN A 56 0.20 14.13 2.82
C ASN A 56 -0.29 14.58 4.20
N ASN A 57 -0.48 15.88 4.40
CA ASN A 57 -0.89 16.43 5.69
C ASN A 57 -2.22 15.88 6.21
N GLN A 58 -3.21 15.69 5.32
CA GLN A 58 -4.52 15.19 5.71
C GLN A 58 -4.48 13.71 6.07
N ASP A 59 -3.78 12.91 5.26
CA ASP A 59 -3.60 11.48 5.53
C ASP A 59 -2.79 11.26 6.82
N ARG A 60 -1.76 12.08 7.04
CA ARG A 60 -0.96 12.04 8.27
C ARG A 60 -1.81 12.29 9.50
N GLU A 61 -2.71 13.28 9.49
CA GLU A 61 -3.67 13.50 10.57
C GLU A 61 -4.58 12.28 10.78
N THR A 62 -5.06 11.67 9.70
CA THR A 62 -5.86 10.43 9.75
C THR A 62 -5.08 9.29 10.42
N ILE A 63 -3.80 9.10 10.05
CA ILE A 63 -2.93 8.07 10.62
C ILE A 63 -2.69 8.34 12.12
N ILE A 64 -2.32 9.57 12.49
CA ILE A 64 -2.02 9.96 13.89
C ILE A 64 -3.25 9.79 14.79
N ARG A 65 -4.45 10.05 14.26
CA ARG A 65 -5.72 9.90 14.99
C ARG A 65 -6.29 8.48 14.93
N GLU A 66 -5.57 7.55 14.30
CA GLU A 66 -5.99 6.16 14.10
C GLU A 66 -7.37 6.03 13.41
N GLN A 67 -7.70 7.00 12.55
CA GLN A 67 -8.98 7.07 11.83
C GLN A 67 -8.95 6.21 10.57
N PHE A 68 -8.57 4.94 10.72
CA PHE A 68 -8.50 4.01 9.60
C PHE A 68 -9.88 3.63 9.08
N PRO A 69 -10.01 3.38 7.76
CA PRO A 69 -11.26 2.89 7.18
C PRO A 69 -11.66 1.56 7.83
N ALA A 70 -12.91 1.48 8.29
CA ALA A 70 -13.48 0.28 8.88
C ALA A 70 -14.05 -0.64 7.80
N GLY A 71 -14.00 -1.95 8.02
CA GLY A 71 -14.58 -2.97 7.14
C GLY A 71 -13.55 -3.84 6.44
N ILE A 72 -13.99 -4.51 5.37
CA ILE A 72 -13.17 -5.43 4.57
C ILE A 72 -12.39 -4.60 3.56
N GLY A 73 -11.09 -4.87 3.42
CA GLY A 73 -10.25 -4.26 2.39
C GLY A 73 -8.78 -4.21 2.79
N ILE A 74 -7.95 -3.75 1.86
CA ILE A 74 -6.52 -3.52 2.09
C ILE A 74 -6.28 -2.04 2.37
N LEU A 75 -5.51 -1.75 3.42
CA LEU A 75 -5.01 -0.41 3.71
C LEU A 75 -3.50 -0.35 3.42
N VAL A 76 -3.11 0.51 2.49
CA VAL A 76 -1.70 0.85 2.23
C VAL A 76 -1.31 2.06 3.06
N LEU A 77 -0.31 1.90 3.89
CA LEU A 77 0.34 2.97 4.65
C LEU A 77 1.70 3.25 4.01
N ASP A 78 1.85 4.38 3.34
CA ASP A 78 3.08 4.74 2.62
C ASP A 78 3.93 5.77 3.39
N GLU A 79 5.25 5.65 3.25
CA GLU A 79 6.26 6.54 3.86
C GLU A 79 6.15 6.73 5.40
N ILE A 80 5.52 5.78 6.12
CA ILE A 80 5.32 5.85 7.59
C ILE A 80 6.61 5.79 8.43
N HIS A 81 7.76 5.56 7.81
CA HIS A 81 9.07 5.48 8.48
C HIS A 81 9.68 6.85 8.80
N LYS A 82 9.00 7.94 8.49
CA LYS A 82 9.49 9.31 8.73
C LYS A 82 9.30 9.80 10.18
N TYR A 83 9.00 8.88 11.09
CA TYR A 83 8.85 9.08 12.53
C TYR A 83 9.72 8.13 13.33
#